data_AF-A0A4P6HLI5-F1
#
_entry.id   AF-A0A4P6HLI5-F1
#
_cell.length_a   1.000
_cell.length_b   1.000
_cell.length_c   1.000
_cell.angle_alpha   90.00
_cell.angle_beta   90.00
_cell.angle_gamma   90.00
#
_symmetry.space_group_name_H-M   'P 1'
#
loop_
_entity.id
_entity.type
_entity.pdbx_description
1 polymer ?
#
loop_
_entity_poly.entity_id
_entity_poly.type
_entity_poly.pdbx_seq_one_letter_code
_entity_poly.pdbx_strand_id
1 'polypeptide(L)'
;MQQTISTVADIKQKIEAGRKLLLAGDEEALRALPKGDWIAGTIPYFIAADKGGMVSREMICATDITDYTAGIEIAVYDANGLARIYTEGPKHGFSFIILPAASKTHLSFALNAPNYKDFGVRPLIGWVAGVHLSDLGKKTPKVVNGQTGEVLEDAALVLQAQLPPGKVAEIGIINLFEQGDGDILSFGSDGFSAKDVLVNGEKRNFAAYIMKNKLDTKLPLVADYYGAMVNISFQDVDEVEGQVKFYAPVFTGIRYKHARPVADYVKVFNDRLGREGAIDSSRVAFSCNCILNYLYSELEGKKTDPFVGPVTFGEIAYQLLNQTLVYLEIMDV
;
A
#
# COMPACT_ATOMS: atom_id res chain seq x y z
N MET A 1 2.31 17.26 -9.93
CA MET A 1 2.60 16.20 -8.95
C MET A 1 3.32 16.77 -7.75
N GLN A 2 2.82 16.49 -6.54
CA GLN A 2 3.35 17.04 -5.28
C GLN A 2 4.39 16.14 -4.59
N GLN A 3 4.71 14.99 -5.19
CA GLN A 3 5.69 14.05 -4.66
C GLN A 3 7.08 14.33 -5.22
N THR A 4 8.04 14.52 -4.33
CA THR A 4 9.45 14.77 -4.68
C THR A 4 10.37 13.84 -3.92
N ILE A 5 11.47 13.41 -4.55
CA ILE A 5 12.57 12.72 -3.87
C ILE A 5 13.61 13.77 -3.53
N SER A 6 13.82 14.03 -2.23
CA SER A 6 14.57 15.18 -1.75
C SER A 6 15.57 14.78 -0.66
N THR A 7 16.58 15.63 -0.44
CA THR A 7 17.56 15.37 0.62
C THR A 7 16.95 15.66 1.99
N VAL A 8 17.54 15.10 3.06
CA VAL A 8 17.16 15.44 4.44
C VAL A 8 17.16 16.96 4.67
N ALA A 9 18.13 17.69 4.12
CA ALA A 9 18.22 19.15 4.28
C ALA A 9 17.03 19.88 3.64
N ASP A 10 16.59 19.47 2.45
CA ASP A 10 15.43 20.06 1.79
C ASP A 10 14.13 19.80 2.58
N ILE A 11 14.00 18.60 3.15
CA ILE A 11 12.84 18.27 3.99
C ILE A 11 12.84 19.10 5.27
N LYS A 12 14.00 19.34 5.90
CA LYS A 12 14.11 20.24 7.05
C LYS A 12 13.58 21.64 6.74
N GLN A 13 13.96 22.20 5.60
CA GLN A 13 13.47 23.52 5.17
C GLN A 13 11.95 23.53 4.99
N LYS A 14 11.36 22.47 4.42
CA LYS A 14 9.90 22.34 4.31
C LYS A 14 9.22 22.28 5.69
N ILE A 15 9.80 21.54 6.64
CA ILE A 15 9.28 21.46 8.01
C ILE A 15 9.35 22.82 8.71
N GLU A 16 10.49 23.52 8.60
CA GLU A 16 10.67 24.87 9.16
C GLU A 16 9.71 25.90 8.55
N ALA A 17 9.33 25.72 7.29
CA ALA A 17 8.31 26.52 6.61
C ALA A 17 6.86 26.15 7.02
N GLY A 18 6.66 25.24 7.98
CA GLY A 18 5.35 24.83 8.46
C GLY A 18 4.53 24.00 7.46
N ARG A 19 5.22 23.33 6.51
CA ARG A 19 4.57 22.47 5.52
C ARG A 19 4.07 21.19 6.17
N LYS A 20 2.93 20.70 5.68
CA LYS A 20 2.25 19.48 6.10
C LYS A 20 2.68 18.34 5.18
N LEU A 21 3.43 17.37 5.70
CA LEU A 21 4.14 16.39 4.87
C LEU A 21 3.75 14.94 5.17
N LEU A 22 3.69 14.13 4.11
CA LEU A 22 3.66 12.67 4.19
C LEU A 22 5.00 12.16 3.66
N LEU A 23 5.77 11.46 4.50
CA LEU A 23 7.16 11.14 4.23
C LEU A 23 7.41 9.64 4.13
N ALA A 24 8.35 9.26 3.28
CA ALA A 24 8.81 7.89 3.13
C ALA A 24 10.35 7.89 2.97
N GLY A 25 11.08 7.13 3.79
CA GLY A 25 12.54 7.13 3.75
C GLY A 25 13.16 6.04 4.62
N ASP A 26 14.48 5.88 4.61
CA ASP A 26 15.15 4.99 5.57
C ASP A 26 15.08 5.54 7.00
N GLU A 27 15.19 4.66 7.99
CA GLU A 27 15.11 5.00 9.41
C GLU A 27 16.10 6.11 9.81
N GLU A 28 17.34 6.03 9.33
CA GLU A 28 18.38 7.02 9.70
C GLU A 28 18.06 8.42 9.14
N ALA A 29 17.59 8.49 7.89
CA ALA A 29 17.19 9.74 7.26
C ALA A 29 15.98 10.39 7.96
N LEU A 30 14.97 9.58 8.32
CA LEU A 30 13.77 10.07 9.02
C LEU A 30 14.08 10.55 10.44
N ARG A 31 14.96 9.86 11.17
CA ARG A 31 15.38 10.27 12.53
C ARG A 31 16.12 11.60 12.56
N ALA A 32 16.71 12.01 11.44
CA ALA A 32 17.45 13.27 11.36
C ALA A 32 16.54 14.50 11.24
N LEU A 33 15.22 14.33 11.02
CA LEU A 33 14.27 15.41 10.83
C LEU A 33 13.85 16.07 12.16
N PRO A 34 13.65 17.40 12.19
CA PRO A 34 13.05 18.08 13.34
C PRO A 34 11.55 17.76 13.44
N LYS A 35 10.99 18.03 14.61
CA LYS A 35 9.55 17.91 14.82
C LYS A 35 8.78 18.90 13.93
N GLY A 36 7.56 18.53 13.55
CA GLY A 36 6.65 19.34 12.76
C GLY A 36 5.39 18.60 12.34
N ASP A 37 4.63 19.18 11.42
CA ASP A 37 3.36 18.65 10.96
C ASP A 37 3.53 17.59 9.87
N TRP A 38 4.05 16.42 10.25
CA TRP A 38 4.27 15.33 9.30
C TRP A 38 4.12 13.95 9.93
N ILE A 39 3.85 12.96 9.08
CA ILE A 39 3.94 11.54 9.43
C ILE A 39 4.87 10.84 8.44
N ALA A 40 5.58 9.81 8.90
CA ALA A 40 6.49 9.06 8.05
C ALA A 40 6.40 7.55 8.27
N GLY A 41 6.79 6.79 7.26
CA GLY A 41 7.08 5.36 7.38
C GLY A 41 8.45 5.02 6.80
N THR A 42 9.05 3.96 7.30
CA THR A 42 10.31 3.47 6.75
C THR A 42 10.08 2.82 5.40
N ILE A 43 10.82 3.23 4.37
CA ILE A 43 10.94 2.55 3.07
C ILE A 43 12.02 3.26 2.22
N PRO A 44 13.04 2.56 1.71
CA PRO A 44 14.10 3.18 0.91
C PRO A 44 13.92 3.01 -0.61
N TYR A 45 12.72 2.62 -1.09
CA TYR A 45 12.44 2.38 -2.50
C TYR A 45 11.44 3.41 -3.03
N PHE A 46 11.72 3.95 -4.21
CA PHE A 46 10.95 5.04 -4.80
C PHE A 46 10.83 4.88 -6.31
N ILE A 47 9.83 5.54 -6.89
CA ILE A 47 9.83 5.96 -8.29
C ILE A 47 10.05 7.47 -8.32
N ALA A 48 11.14 7.94 -8.94
CA ALA A 48 11.46 9.35 -9.12
C ALA A 48 11.07 9.84 -10.53
N ALA A 49 10.63 11.09 -10.67
CA ALA A 49 10.18 11.64 -11.94
C ALA A 49 11.29 11.70 -13.01
N ASP A 50 12.52 11.97 -12.60
CA ASP A 50 13.68 12.11 -13.48
C ASP A 50 14.36 10.76 -13.77
N LYS A 51 14.51 9.92 -12.75
CA LYS A 51 15.29 8.67 -12.80
C LYS A 51 14.48 7.38 -12.90
N GLY A 52 13.17 7.42 -12.70
CA GLY A 52 12.36 6.21 -12.58
C GLY A 52 12.59 5.50 -11.25
N GLY A 53 12.38 4.18 -11.21
CA GLY A 53 12.59 3.38 -10.01
C GLY A 53 14.01 3.48 -9.46
N MET A 54 14.14 3.67 -8.16
CA MET A 54 15.42 3.78 -7.48
C MET A 54 15.34 3.34 -6.01
N VAL A 55 16.50 2.99 -5.47
CA VAL A 55 16.70 2.75 -4.03
C VAL A 55 17.64 3.79 -3.43
N SER A 56 17.29 4.36 -2.28
CA SER A 56 18.18 5.26 -1.53
C SER A 56 17.87 5.24 -0.04
N ARG A 57 18.93 5.23 0.78
CA ARG A 57 18.84 5.36 2.24
C ARG A 57 19.05 6.79 2.73
N GLU A 58 19.46 7.69 1.85
CA GLU A 58 19.79 9.08 2.19
C GLU A 58 18.71 10.06 1.77
N MET A 59 17.91 9.68 0.77
CA MET A 59 16.83 10.48 0.21
C MET A 59 15.50 10.14 0.87
N ILE A 60 14.59 11.12 0.88
CA ILE A 60 13.25 11.00 1.41
C ILE A 60 12.26 11.35 0.29
N CYS A 61 11.28 10.49 0.07
CA CYS A 61 10.10 10.85 -0.70
C CYS A 61 9.17 11.71 0.17
N ALA A 62 8.87 12.91 -0.28
CA ALA A 62 7.96 13.82 0.40
C ALA A 62 6.74 14.11 -0.47
N THR A 63 5.57 13.95 0.12
CA THR A 63 4.29 14.43 -0.42
C THR A 63 3.89 15.66 0.38
N ASP A 64 3.82 16.82 -0.28
CA ASP A 64 3.39 18.05 0.36
C ASP A 64 1.89 18.25 0.16
N ILE A 65 1.13 18.17 1.26
CA ILE A 65 -0.33 18.30 1.25
C ILE A 65 -0.81 19.66 1.78
N THR A 66 0.12 20.59 2.00
CA THR A 66 -0.18 21.86 2.66
C THR A 66 -1.26 22.65 1.93
N ASP A 67 -1.19 22.71 0.61
CA ASP A 67 -2.06 23.56 -0.20
C ASP A 67 -3.39 22.89 -0.55
N TYR A 68 -3.57 21.60 -0.18
CA TYR A 68 -4.83 20.88 -0.33
C TYR A 68 -5.67 20.88 0.93
N THR A 69 -5.07 21.12 2.09
CA THR A 69 -5.73 20.87 3.39
C THR A 69 -6.01 22.18 4.13
N ALA A 70 -7.18 22.26 4.76
CA ALA A 70 -7.52 23.34 5.68
C ALA A 70 -6.95 23.11 7.09
N GLY A 71 -6.63 21.85 7.42
CA GLY A 71 -6.09 21.43 8.70
C GLY A 71 -5.72 19.96 8.68
N ILE A 72 -4.93 19.55 9.67
CA ILE A 72 -4.57 18.15 9.89
C ILE A 72 -4.71 17.80 11.37
N GLU A 73 -4.99 16.53 11.64
CA GLU A 73 -4.85 15.90 12.96
C GLU A 73 -4.06 14.59 12.80
N ILE A 74 -3.19 14.26 13.76
CA ILE A 74 -2.44 13.01 13.75
C ILE A 74 -2.96 12.13 14.88
N ALA A 75 -3.46 10.95 14.52
CA ALA A 75 -3.94 9.93 15.43
C ALA A 75 -3.07 8.68 15.36
N VAL A 76 -2.96 7.98 16.49
CA VAL A 76 -2.24 6.71 16.61
C VAL A 76 -3.24 5.66 17.08
N TYR A 77 -3.30 4.53 16.36
CA TYR A 77 -4.16 3.41 16.72
C TYR A 77 -3.32 2.15 16.91
N ASP A 78 -3.49 1.48 18.04
CA ASP A 78 -3.04 0.10 18.20
C ASP A 78 -4.08 -0.88 17.61
N ALA A 79 -3.80 -2.18 17.70
CA ALA A 79 -4.71 -3.22 17.21
C ALA A 79 -6.14 -3.16 17.81
N ASN A 80 -6.31 -2.60 19.02
CA ASN A 80 -7.61 -2.44 19.67
C ASN A 80 -8.33 -1.16 19.24
N GLY A 81 -7.57 -0.14 18.81
CA GLY A 81 -8.07 1.15 18.35
C GLY A 81 -8.54 1.15 16.89
N LEU A 82 -8.03 0.24 16.06
CA LEU A 82 -8.29 0.21 14.61
C LEU A 82 -9.76 0.22 14.22
N ALA A 83 -10.65 -0.37 15.02
CA ALA A 83 -12.08 -0.40 14.74
C ALA A 83 -12.73 0.99 14.62
N ARG A 84 -12.05 2.05 15.11
CA ARG A 84 -12.52 3.44 15.04
C ARG A 84 -12.01 4.21 13.83
N ILE A 85 -11.09 3.64 13.04
CA ILE A 85 -10.34 4.38 12.01
C ILE A 85 -11.22 5.09 10.97
N TYR A 86 -12.29 4.44 10.50
CA TYR A 86 -13.23 5.06 9.54
C TYR A 86 -14.21 6.01 10.23
N THR A 87 -14.58 5.72 11.48
CA THR A 87 -15.56 6.52 12.24
C THR A 87 -15.00 7.84 12.73
N GLU A 88 -13.68 7.91 12.97
CA GLU A 88 -12.97 9.09 13.45
C GLU A 88 -12.33 9.92 12.32
N GLY A 89 -12.27 9.40 11.07
CA GLY A 89 -11.74 10.16 9.93
C GLY A 89 -12.52 11.45 9.63
N PRO A 90 -11.97 12.40 8.88
CA PRO A 90 -12.62 13.68 8.62
C PRO A 90 -13.90 13.49 7.79
N LYS A 91 -14.99 14.19 8.16
CA LYS A 91 -16.25 14.15 7.38
C LYS A 91 -16.10 14.71 5.96
N HIS A 92 -15.22 15.71 5.81
CA HIS A 92 -14.90 16.36 4.54
C HIS A 92 -13.38 16.37 4.37
N GLY A 93 -12.86 15.33 3.74
CA GLY A 93 -11.43 15.17 3.51
C GLY A 93 -11.02 13.71 3.36
N PHE A 94 -9.82 13.38 3.82
CA PHE A 94 -9.28 12.02 3.75
C PHE A 94 -8.43 11.67 4.97
N SER A 95 -8.30 10.39 5.25
CA SER A 95 -7.31 9.85 6.20
C SER A 95 -6.16 9.22 5.43
N PHE A 96 -4.93 9.52 5.84
CA PHE A 96 -3.71 8.91 5.34
C PHE A 96 -3.09 8.00 6.41
N ILE A 97 -3.00 6.69 6.15
CA ILE A 97 -2.52 5.69 7.11
C ILE A 97 -1.15 5.11 6.72
N ILE A 98 -0.28 4.93 7.71
CA ILE A 98 0.94 4.14 7.56
C ILE A 98 0.98 3.06 8.65
N LEU A 99 1.29 1.83 8.24
CA LEU A 99 1.39 0.66 9.13
C LEU A 99 2.78 0.01 9.03
N PRO A 100 3.48 -0.28 10.14
CA PRO A 100 4.69 -1.11 10.10
C PRO A 100 4.39 -2.53 9.61
N ALA A 101 5.05 -3.01 8.54
CA ALA A 101 4.80 -4.36 8.03
C ALA A 101 5.05 -5.43 9.11
N ALA A 102 4.23 -6.48 9.06
CA ALA A 102 4.23 -7.61 9.98
C ALA A 102 3.99 -7.28 11.48
N SER A 103 3.68 -6.04 11.84
CA SER A 103 3.21 -5.70 13.19
C SER A 103 1.83 -6.30 13.48
N LYS A 104 1.47 -6.44 14.77
CA LYS A 104 0.14 -6.96 15.15
C LYS A 104 -0.96 -6.04 14.64
N THR A 105 -0.73 -4.73 14.68
CA THR A 105 -1.66 -3.73 14.16
C THR A 105 -1.84 -3.86 12.65
N HIS A 106 -0.76 -4.05 11.88
CA HIS A 106 -0.86 -4.32 10.44
C HIS A 106 -1.70 -5.57 10.13
N LEU A 107 -1.40 -6.70 10.79
CA LEU A 107 -2.12 -7.95 10.55
C LEU A 107 -3.59 -7.86 10.98
N SER A 108 -3.87 -7.16 12.09
CA SER A 108 -5.24 -6.90 12.56
C SER A 108 -6.02 -6.04 11.57
N PHE A 109 -5.42 -4.96 11.06
CA PHE A 109 -6.05 -4.10 10.05
C PHE A 109 -6.39 -4.90 8.80
N ALA A 110 -5.44 -5.64 8.25
CA ALA A 110 -5.62 -6.43 7.04
C ALA A 110 -6.74 -7.48 7.14
N LEU A 111 -6.93 -8.11 8.31
CA LEU A 111 -7.99 -9.09 8.53
C LEU A 111 -9.36 -8.45 8.78
N ASN A 112 -9.40 -7.31 9.46
CA ASN A 112 -10.64 -6.82 10.05
C ASN A 112 -11.17 -5.54 9.41
N ALA A 113 -10.36 -4.81 8.64
CA ALA A 113 -10.73 -3.53 8.01
C ALA A 113 -12.09 -3.58 7.29
N PRO A 114 -12.39 -4.57 6.42
CA PRO A 114 -13.68 -4.65 5.73
C PRO A 114 -14.90 -4.78 6.67
N ASN A 115 -14.69 -5.22 7.91
CA ASN A 115 -15.73 -5.44 8.90
C ASN A 115 -15.87 -4.28 9.90
N TYR A 116 -15.00 -3.29 9.86
CA TYR A 116 -15.09 -2.13 10.74
C TYR A 116 -16.27 -1.23 10.36
N LYS A 117 -16.80 -0.54 11.37
CA LYS A 117 -17.91 0.39 11.19
C LYS A 117 -17.50 1.52 10.23
N ASP A 118 -18.42 1.91 9.35
CA ASP A 118 -18.26 2.96 8.34
C ASP A 118 -17.16 2.67 7.29
N PHE A 119 -16.77 1.39 7.12
CA PHE A 119 -15.90 0.97 6.02
C PHE A 119 -16.40 1.47 4.67
N GLY A 120 -15.52 2.07 3.87
CA GLY A 120 -15.83 2.61 2.55
C GLY A 120 -16.60 3.95 2.55
N VAL A 121 -16.99 4.48 3.71
CA VAL A 121 -17.76 5.74 3.79
C VAL A 121 -16.87 6.98 3.66
N ARG A 122 -15.66 6.95 4.23
CA ARG A 122 -14.70 8.07 4.20
C ARG A 122 -13.40 7.62 3.53
N PRO A 123 -12.79 8.45 2.67
CA PRO A 123 -11.54 8.11 2.01
C PRO A 123 -10.43 7.76 3.02
N LEU A 124 -9.93 6.54 2.94
CA LEU A 124 -8.76 6.09 3.68
C LEU A 124 -7.73 5.55 2.68
N ILE A 125 -6.61 6.24 2.54
CA ILE A 125 -5.52 5.84 1.66
C ILE A 125 -4.23 5.72 2.47
N GLY A 126 -3.28 4.93 2.01
CA GLY A 126 -2.02 4.79 2.72
C GLY A 126 -1.17 3.65 2.21
N TRP A 127 -0.26 3.19 3.07
CA TRP A 127 0.66 2.12 2.71
C TRP A 127 1.27 1.44 3.93
N VAL A 128 1.89 0.29 3.69
CA VAL A 128 2.60 -0.52 4.67
C VAL A 128 4.10 -0.21 4.57
N ALA A 129 4.66 0.27 5.68
CA ALA A 129 6.07 0.57 5.82
C ALA A 129 6.91 -0.70 5.77
N GLY A 130 8.08 -0.59 5.16
CA GLY A 130 9.03 -1.66 4.96
C GLY A 130 10.44 -1.30 5.40
N VAL A 131 11.39 -2.09 4.97
CA VAL A 131 12.83 -1.86 5.14
C VAL A 131 13.52 -2.16 3.81
N HIS A 132 14.82 -1.87 3.71
CA HIS A 132 15.59 -2.39 2.59
C HIS A 132 15.52 -3.93 2.55
N LEU A 133 15.43 -4.53 1.37
CA LEU A 133 15.23 -5.99 1.24
C LEU A 133 16.38 -6.81 1.86
N SER A 134 17.60 -6.28 1.90
CA SER A 134 18.74 -6.91 2.61
C SER A 134 18.57 -7.01 4.13
N ASP A 135 17.65 -6.23 4.69
CA ASP A 135 17.41 -6.07 6.11
C ASP A 135 16.14 -6.81 6.57
N LEU A 136 15.47 -7.53 5.66
CA LEU A 136 14.34 -8.39 5.99
C LEU A 136 14.74 -9.41 7.06
N GLY A 137 13.93 -9.49 8.11
CA GLY A 137 14.20 -10.33 9.28
C GLY A 137 15.30 -9.81 10.21
N LYS A 138 15.96 -8.68 9.88
CA LYS A 138 17.03 -8.07 10.69
C LYS A 138 16.60 -6.73 11.31
N LYS A 139 15.82 -5.94 10.57
CA LYS A 139 15.24 -4.67 11.03
C LYS A 139 13.72 -4.74 10.97
N THR A 140 13.07 -4.08 11.93
CA THR A 140 11.63 -3.88 11.96
C THR A 140 11.26 -2.60 11.22
N PRO A 141 10.24 -2.63 10.33
CA PRO A 141 9.64 -1.42 9.78
C PRO A 141 9.09 -0.53 10.90
N LYS A 142 9.05 0.78 10.66
CA LYS A 142 8.64 1.78 11.64
C LYS A 142 7.78 2.86 11.02
N VAL A 143 6.98 3.51 11.85
CA VAL A 143 6.34 4.79 11.56
C VAL A 143 6.84 5.85 12.54
N VAL A 144 6.85 7.10 12.09
CA VAL A 144 7.35 8.23 12.88
C VAL A 144 6.32 9.32 12.92
N ASN A 145 5.90 9.70 14.12
CA ASN A 145 5.03 10.85 14.35
C ASN A 145 5.89 12.11 14.40
N GLY A 146 5.75 12.99 13.40
CA GLY A 146 6.53 14.21 13.29
C GLY A 146 6.25 15.23 14.38
N GLN A 147 5.04 15.28 14.94
CA GLN A 147 4.71 16.24 15.99
C GLN A 147 5.38 15.88 17.31
N THR A 148 5.43 14.59 17.64
CA THR A 148 6.00 14.12 18.92
C THR A 148 7.46 13.70 18.80
N GLY A 149 7.90 13.29 17.62
CA GLY A 149 9.19 12.61 17.37
C GLY A 149 9.18 11.12 17.75
N GLU A 150 8.01 10.57 18.10
CA GLU A 150 7.88 9.18 18.51
C GLU A 150 8.04 8.23 17.32
N VAL A 151 8.74 7.12 17.55
CA VAL A 151 8.99 6.08 16.56
C VAL A 151 8.32 4.78 17.03
N LEU A 152 7.42 4.26 16.21
CA LEU A 152 6.53 3.15 16.56
C LEU A 152 6.77 1.96 15.64
N GLU A 153 6.85 0.77 16.23
CA GLU A 153 7.02 -0.52 15.52
C GLU A 153 5.71 -1.31 15.42
N ASP A 154 4.69 -0.94 16.21
CA ASP A 154 3.38 -1.61 16.23
C ASP A 154 2.26 -0.62 16.53
N ALA A 155 1.91 0.21 15.54
CA ALA A 155 0.75 1.09 15.55
C ALA A 155 0.44 1.57 14.13
N ALA A 156 -0.82 1.90 13.88
CA ALA A 156 -1.23 2.67 12.71
C ALA A 156 -1.04 4.15 13.02
N LEU A 157 -0.23 4.82 12.22
CA LEU A 157 -0.09 6.27 12.26
C LEU A 157 -0.98 6.88 11.18
N VAL A 158 -1.95 7.68 11.58
CA VAL A 158 -2.99 8.21 10.68
C VAL A 158 -2.98 9.72 10.72
N LEU A 159 -2.77 10.35 9.58
CA LEU A 159 -3.00 11.78 9.39
C LEU A 159 -4.39 11.99 8.81
N GLN A 160 -5.24 12.70 9.55
CA GLN A 160 -6.58 13.08 9.14
C GLN A 160 -6.52 14.48 8.53
N ALA A 161 -6.69 14.57 7.21
CA ALA A 161 -6.62 15.81 6.47
C ALA A 161 -8.03 16.35 6.20
N GLN A 162 -8.35 17.54 6.73
CA GLN A 162 -9.57 18.24 6.35
C GLN A 162 -9.33 18.99 5.04
N LEU A 163 -10.24 18.84 4.08
CA LEU A 163 -10.21 19.62 2.85
C LEU A 163 -10.98 20.94 3.04
N PRO A 164 -10.64 22.01 2.29
CA PRO A 164 -11.47 23.20 2.24
C PRO A 164 -12.80 22.92 1.51
N PRO A 165 -13.81 23.77 1.68
CA PRO A 165 -15.03 23.72 0.88
C PRO A 165 -14.72 23.75 -0.63
N GLY A 166 -15.53 23.06 -1.43
CA GLY A 166 -15.34 23.00 -2.89
C GLY A 166 -14.22 22.07 -3.35
N LYS A 167 -13.66 21.24 -2.45
CA LYS A 167 -12.71 20.17 -2.82
C LYS A 167 -13.20 18.80 -2.38
N VAL A 168 -12.90 17.75 -3.13
CA VAL A 168 -13.18 16.35 -2.79
C VAL A 168 -11.94 15.48 -2.98
N ALA A 169 -11.82 14.43 -2.18
CA ALA A 169 -10.79 13.39 -2.29
C ALA A 169 -11.36 12.15 -2.98
N GLU A 170 -10.67 11.68 -4.01
CA GLU A 170 -10.99 10.41 -4.69
C GLU A 170 -9.78 9.49 -4.68
N ILE A 171 -10.00 8.21 -4.37
CA ILE A 171 -8.96 7.19 -4.31
C ILE A 171 -9.10 6.30 -5.54
N GLY A 172 -8.03 6.22 -6.33
CA GLY A 172 -7.94 5.30 -7.45
C GLY A 172 -7.02 4.12 -7.13
N ILE A 173 -7.33 2.98 -7.75
CA ILE A 173 -6.55 1.73 -7.67
C ILE A 173 -6.28 1.27 -9.10
N ILE A 174 -5.01 1.12 -9.45
CA ILE A 174 -4.59 0.48 -10.68
C ILE A 174 -4.17 -0.94 -10.34
N ASN A 175 -5.04 -1.89 -10.69
CA ASN A 175 -4.74 -3.32 -10.64
C ASN A 175 -4.59 -3.86 -12.06
N LEU A 176 -3.44 -4.46 -12.37
CA LEU A 176 -3.17 -5.03 -13.69
C LEU A 176 -3.57 -6.51 -13.78
N PHE A 177 -3.91 -7.13 -12.66
CA PHE A 177 -4.18 -8.55 -12.59
C PHE A 177 -5.67 -8.83 -12.74
N GLU A 178 -5.98 -9.71 -13.68
CA GLU A 178 -7.31 -10.27 -13.89
C GLU A 178 -7.31 -11.74 -13.48
N GLN A 179 -8.49 -12.25 -13.13
CA GLN A 179 -8.67 -13.68 -12.91
C GLN A 179 -8.30 -14.49 -14.16
N GLY A 180 -7.49 -15.52 -13.97
CA GLY A 180 -7.20 -16.53 -14.99
C GLY A 180 -8.38 -17.42 -15.34
N ASP A 181 -8.18 -18.26 -16.34
CA ASP A 181 -9.15 -19.26 -16.78
C ASP A 181 -9.01 -20.59 -16.00
N GLY A 182 -8.11 -20.63 -15.03
CA GLY A 182 -7.84 -21.78 -14.17
C GLY A 182 -8.93 -22.07 -13.13
N ASP A 183 -8.61 -23.02 -12.25
CA ASP A 183 -9.52 -23.52 -11.21
C ASP A 183 -9.96 -22.43 -10.23
N ILE A 184 -11.15 -22.63 -9.65
CA ILE A 184 -11.64 -21.83 -8.54
C ILE A 184 -11.01 -22.37 -7.25
N LEU A 185 -10.34 -21.48 -6.52
CA LEU A 185 -9.71 -21.75 -5.24
C LEU A 185 -10.52 -21.08 -4.13
N SER A 186 -10.79 -21.81 -3.04
CA SER A 186 -11.43 -21.25 -1.85
C SER A 186 -10.83 -21.86 -0.58
N PHE A 187 -10.89 -21.09 0.51
CA PHE A 187 -10.22 -21.41 1.77
C PHE A 187 -11.25 -21.63 2.87
N GLY A 188 -10.95 -22.58 3.77
CA GLY A 188 -11.83 -22.93 4.90
C GLY A 188 -11.62 -22.08 6.15
N SER A 189 -10.65 -21.18 6.13
CA SER A 189 -10.33 -20.28 7.24
C SER A 189 -9.71 -19.00 6.71
N ASP A 190 -9.96 -17.91 7.43
CA ASP A 190 -9.35 -16.62 7.16
C ASP A 190 -7.89 -16.63 7.65
N GLY A 191 -6.98 -15.97 6.94
CA GLY A 191 -5.61 -15.81 7.43
C GLY A 191 -4.55 -15.60 6.36
N PHE A 192 -3.32 -15.45 6.84
CA PHE A 192 -2.12 -15.23 6.01
C PHE A 192 -1.45 -16.52 5.56
N SER A 193 -2.07 -17.68 5.80
CA SER A 193 -1.49 -18.95 5.42
C SER A 193 -2.57 -20.02 5.23
N ALA A 194 -2.31 -20.98 4.34
CA ALA A 194 -3.19 -22.12 4.10
C ALA A 194 -2.37 -23.39 3.83
N LYS A 195 -2.73 -24.50 4.50
CA LYS A 195 -2.27 -25.84 4.13
C LYS A 195 -3.23 -26.50 3.13
N ASP A 196 -4.52 -26.33 3.38
CA ASP A 196 -5.60 -26.89 2.58
C ASP A 196 -6.28 -25.82 1.72
N VAL A 197 -6.69 -26.20 0.52
CA VAL A 197 -7.52 -25.40 -0.39
C VAL A 197 -8.62 -26.28 -0.97
N LEU A 198 -9.79 -25.70 -1.24
CA LEU A 198 -10.82 -26.34 -2.05
C LEU A 198 -10.61 -25.93 -3.50
N VAL A 199 -10.20 -26.87 -4.35
CA VAL A 199 -10.03 -26.69 -5.80
C VAL A 199 -11.29 -27.18 -6.48
N ASN A 200 -12.08 -26.27 -7.05
CA ASN A 200 -13.40 -26.57 -7.61
C ASN A 200 -14.30 -27.36 -6.64
N GLY A 201 -14.17 -27.08 -5.34
CA GLY A 201 -14.92 -27.75 -4.26
C GLY A 201 -14.24 -28.99 -3.68
N GLU A 202 -13.16 -29.50 -4.27
CA GLU A 202 -12.43 -30.65 -3.74
C GLU A 202 -11.25 -30.24 -2.88
N LYS A 203 -11.19 -30.77 -1.65
CA LYS A 203 -10.07 -30.51 -0.73
C LYS A 203 -8.76 -31.09 -1.26
N ARG A 204 -7.71 -30.26 -1.28
CA ARG A 204 -6.34 -30.57 -1.69
C ARG A 204 -5.35 -29.89 -0.75
N ASN A 205 -4.13 -30.45 -0.65
CA ASN A 205 -3.01 -29.70 -0.11
C ASN A 205 -2.62 -28.61 -1.12
N PHE A 206 -2.47 -27.37 -0.65
CA PHE A 206 -2.30 -26.23 -1.54
C PHE A 206 -0.88 -26.14 -2.11
N ALA A 207 0.15 -26.39 -1.31
CA ALA A 207 1.53 -26.39 -1.78
C ALA A 207 1.74 -27.44 -2.89
N ALA A 208 1.27 -28.67 -2.66
CA ALA A 208 1.33 -29.74 -3.67
C ALA A 208 0.55 -29.38 -4.95
N TYR A 209 -0.59 -28.70 -4.82
CA TYR A 209 -1.37 -28.23 -5.96
C TYR A 209 -0.61 -27.16 -6.78
N ILE A 210 0.02 -26.18 -6.13
CA ILE A 210 0.85 -25.16 -6.78
C ILE A 210 1.97 -25.82 -7.59
N MET A 211 2.70 -26.75 -6.97
CA MET A 211 3.84 -27.44 -7.60
C MET A 211 3.39 -28.31 -8.78
N LYS A 212 2.34 -29.12 -8.59
CA LYS A 212 1.80 -30.00 -9.64
C LYS A 212 1.37 -29.23 -10.88
N ASN A 213 0.71 -28.07 -10.69
CA ASN A 213 0.19 -27.26 -11.78
C ASN A 213 1.17 -26.19 -12.27
N LYS A 214 2.36 -26.11 -11.65
CA LYS A 214 3.41 -25.13 -11.97
C LYS A 214 2.89 -23.69 -11.97
N LEU A 215 2.08 -23.34 -10.97
CA LEU A 215 1.58 -21.98 -10.85
C LEU A 215 2.74 -21.03 -10.58
N ASP A 216 2.81 -19.94 -11.36
CA ASP A 216 3.79 -18.88 -11.12
C ASP A 216 3.39 -18.07 -9.88
N THR A 217 4.13 -18.22 -8.78
CA THR A 217 3.83 -17.55 -7.51
C THR A 217 4.18 -16.06 -7.51
N LYS A 218 4.78 -15.52 -8.58
CA LYS A 218 4.87 -14.07 -8.80
C LYS A 218 3.53 -13.45 -9.18
N LEU A 219 2.61 -14.25 -9.71
CA LEU A 219 1.24 -13.85 -10.03
C LEU A 219 0.35 -14.08 -8.81
N PRO A 220 -0.47 -13.09 -8.41
CA PRO A 220 -1.32 -13.23 -7.23
C PRO A 220 -2.49 -14.18 -7.48
N LEU A 221 -3.16 -14.55 -6.39
CA LEU A 221 -4.56 -14.94 -6.48
C LEU A 221 -5.43 -13.68 -6.61
N VAL A 222 -6.42 -13.69 -7.50
CA VAL A 222 -7.33 -12.58 -7.73
C VAL A 222 -8.75 -12.99 -7.34
N ALA A 223 -9.42 -12.15 -6.56
CA ALA A 223 -10.82 -12.32 -6.20
C ALA A 223 -11.63 -11.07 -6.55
N ASP A 224 -12.90 -11.28 -6.87
CA ASP A 224 -13.89 -10.22 -7.13
C ASP A 224 -14.64 -9.90 -5.83
N TYR A 225 -14.35 -8.73 -5.26
CA TYR A 225 -15.03 -8.20 -4.08
C TYR A 225 -16.08 -7.19 -4.54
N TYR A 226 -17.26 -7.69 -4.93
CA TYR A 226 -18.40 -6.86 -5.34
C TYR A 226 -18.10 -5.89 -6.50
N GLY A 227 -17.32 -6.34 -7.48
CA GLY A 227 -16.91 -5.58 -8.67
C GLY A 227 -15.45 -5.10 -8.62
N ALA A 228 -14.79 -5.17 -7.47
CA ALA A 228 -13.39 -4.79 -7.30
C ALA A 228 -12.47 -6.02 -7.30
N MET A 229 -11.51 -6.06 -8.22
CA MET A 229 -10.49 -7.12 -8.26
C MET A 229 -9.42 -6.89 -7.21
N VAL A 230 -9.31 -7.79 -6.24
CA VAL A 230 -8.34 -7.74 -5.12
C VAL A 230 -7.33 -8.88 -5.24
N ASN A 231 -6.06 -8.55 -5.05
CA ASN A 231 -4.93 -9.46 -5.18
C ASN A 231 -4.49 -10.00 -3.82
N ILE A 232 -4.18 -11.30 -3.76
CA ILE A 232 -3.51 -11.96 -2.65
C ILE A 232 -2.18 -12.51 -3.16
N SER A 233 -1.09 -11.83 -2.81
CA SER A 233 0.25 -12.19 -3.26
C SER A 233 0.87 -13.30 -2.39
N PHE A 234 1.58 -14.22 -3.02
CA PHE A 234 2.29 -15.29 -2.32
C PHE A 234 3.54 -14.74 -1.64
N GLN A 235 3.76 -15.14 -0.38
CA GLN A 235 4.99 -14.89 0.36
C GLN A 235 5.95 -16.07 0.27
N ASP A 236 5.43 -17.28 0.44
CA ASP A 236 6.24 -18.49 0.58
C ASP A 236 5.40 -19.74 0.26
N VAL A 237 6.04 -20.76 -0.30
CA VAL A 237 5.45 -22.08 -0.55
C VAL A 237 6.39 -23.14 0.00
N ASP A 238 6.05 -23.66 1.17
CA ASP A 238 6.78 -24.72 1.84
C ASP A 238 6.18 -26.07 1.44
N GLU A 239 6.86 -26.77 0.52
CA GLU A 239 6.44 -28.09 0.05
C GLU A 239 6.54 -29.16 1.14
N VAL A 240 7.52 -29.06 2.04
CA VAL A 240 7.77 -30.05 3.09
C VAL A 240 6.66 -29.99 4.14
N GLU A 241 6.33 -28.80 4.60
CA GLU A 241 5.24 -28.58 5.57
C GLU A 241 3.85 -28.52 4.92
N GLY A 242 3.81 -28.51 3.58
CA GLY A 242 2.60 -28.38 2.79
C GLY A 242 1.89 -27.04 3.00
N GLN A 243 2.63 -25.99 3.37
CA GLN A 243 2.11 -24.70 3.84
C GLN A 243 2.39 -23.60 2.83
N VAL A 244 1.36 -22.84 2.48
CA VAL A 244 1.49 -21.61 1.69
C VAL A 244 1.28 -20.40 2.60
N LYS A 245 2.07 -19.35 2.43
CA LYS A 245 1.94 -18.06 3.13
C LYS A 245 1.66 -16.93 2.13
N PHE A 246 0.97 -15.91 2.58
CA PHE A 246 0.55 -14.78 1.78
C PHE A 246 0.94 -13.45 2.43
N TYR A 247 1.09 -12.41 1.60
CA TYR A 247 1.31 -11.03 2.08
C TYR A 247 0.01 -10.32 2.49
N ALA A 248 -1.14 -10.77 1.98
CA ALA A 248 -2.48 -10.34 2.38
C ALA A 248 -3.32 -11.58 2.76
N PRO A 249 -4.34 -11.44 3.62
CA PRO A 249 -5.10 -12.59 4.08
C PRO A 249 -6.07 -13.10 3.00
N VAL A 250 -6.23 -14.42 2.95
CA VAL A 250 -7.38 -15.06 2.30
C VAL A 250 -8.57 -15.08 3.25
N PHE A 251 -9.78 -15.12 2.71
CA PHE A 251 -11.03 -15.13 3.46
C PHE A 251 -11.94 -16.28 3.05
N THR A 252 -12.68 -16.78 4.03
CA THR A 252 -13.67 -17.84 3.88
C THR A 252 -14.86 -17.33 3.05
N GLY A 253 -15.40 -18.17 2.17
CA GLY A 253 -16.52 -17.82 1.31
C GLY A 253 -16.15 -16.99 0.07
N ILE A 254 -14.89 -16.59 -0.06
CA ILE A 254 -14.38 -15.91 -1.25
C ILE A 254 -13.85 -16.91 -2.28
N ARG A 255 -14.10 -16.60 -3.55
CA ARG A 255 -13.62 -17.37 -4.71
C ARG A 255 -12.43 -16.65 -5.34
N TYR A 256 -11.30 -17.32 -5.31
CA TYR A 256 -10.05 -16.86 -5.89
C TYR A 256 -9.74 -17.62 -7.18
N LYS A 257 -9.01 -16.97 -8.09
CA LYS A 257 -8.37 -17.63 -9.22
C LYS A 257 -6.93 -17.14 -9.33
N HIS A 258 -6.02 -18.00 -9.78
CA HIS A 258 -4.66 -17.56 -10.11
C HIS A 258 -4.71 -16.55 -11.27
N ALA A 259 -3.91 -15.48 -11.18
CA ALA A 259 -4.00 -14.38 -12.15
C ALA A 259 -3.58 -14.79 -13.56
N ARG A 260 -4.10 -14.10 -14.58
CA ARG A 260 -3.55 -14.18 -15.93
C ARG A 260 -2.10 -13.64 -15.95
N PRO A 261 -1.18 -14.22 -16.73
CA PRO A 261 0.15 -13.66 -16.91
C PRO A 261 0.12 -12.25 -17.50
N VAL A 262 0.97 -11.37 -16.97
CA VAL A 262 1.18 -10.01 -17.47
C VAL A 262 2.54 -9.95 -18.17
N ALA A 263 2.55 -9.87 -19.50
CA ALA A 263 3.78 -10.00 -20.29
C ALA A 263 4.70 -8.76 -20.22
N ASP A 264 4.12 -7.56 -20.24
CA ASP A 264 4.85 -6.29 -20.16
C ASP A 264 4.10 -5.34 -19.23
N TYR A 265 4.56 -5.24 -17.98
CA TYR A 265 3.93 -4.40 -16.97
C TYR A 265 3.81 -2.95 -17.41
N VAL A 266 4.88 -2.36 -17.95
CA VAL A 266 4.90 -0.92 -18.29
C VAL A 266 3.91 -0.66 -19.42
N LYS A 267 3.90 -1.52 -20.44
CA LYS A 267 2.95 -1.42 -21.53
C LYS A 267 1.51 -1.61 -21.05
N VAL A 268 1.24 -2.67 -20.28
CA VAL A 268 -0.12 -2.97 -19.79
C VAL A 268 -0.61 -1.88 -18.83
N PHE A 269 0.28 -1.32 -18.01
CA PHE A 269 -0.01 -0.19 -17.14
C PHE A 269 -0.34 1.08 -17.91
N ASN A 270 0.47 1.43 -18.92
CA ASN A 270 0.18 2.58 -19.79
C ASN A 270 -1.10 2.39 -20.61
N ASP A 271 -1.36 1.17 -21.08
CA ASP A 271 -2.60 0.82 -21.77
C ASP A 271 -3.81 0.95 -20.81
N ARG A 272 -3.67 0.54 -19.55
CA ARG A 272 -4.70 0.69 -18.52
C ARG A 272 -4.99 2.15 -18.23
N LEU A 273 -3.95 2.97 -18.07
CA LEU A 273 -4.06 4.42 -17.92
C LEU A 273 -4.75 5.09 -19.11
N GLY A 274 -4.40 4.67 -20.33
CA GLY A 274 -5.01 5.20 -21.55
C GLY A 274 -6.50 4.87 -21.68
N ARG A 275 -6.93 3.71 -21.14
CA ARG A 275 -8.34 3.26 -21.17
C ARG A 275 -9.19 3.89 -20.08
N GLU A 276 -8.61 4.21 -18.92
CA GLU A 276 -9.34 4.82 -17.78
C GLU A 276 -9.55 6.34 -17.91
N GLY A 277 -9.20 6.93 -19.06
CA GLY A 277 -9.46 8.34 -19.36
C GLY A 277 -8.49 9.26 -18.63
N ALA A 278 -7.30 9.44 -19.24
CA ALA A 278 -6.24 10.39 -18.89
C ALA A 278 -6.39 11.09 -17.52
N ILE A 279 -5.95 10.42 -16.46
CA ILE A 279 -5.80 11.01 -15.13
C ILE A 279 -5.02 12.31 -15.27
N ASP A 280 -5.60 13.41 -14.82
CA ASP A 280 -4.95 14.71 -14.83
C ASP A 280 -3.90 14.73 -13.73
N SER A 281 -2.63 14.60 -14.13
CA SER A 281 -1.48 14.60 -13.22
C SER A 281 -1.38 15.81 -12.28
N SER A 282 -2.11 16.89 -12.54
CA SER A 282 -2.21 18.06 -11.65
C SER A 282 -3.11 17.80 -10.43
N ARG A 283 -4.05 16.84 -10.54
CA ARG A 283 -5.00 16.44 -9.49
C ARG A 283 -4.44 15.37 -8.57
N VAL A 284 -3.46 14.59 -9.04
CA VAL A 284 -2.80 13.54 -8.25
C VAL A 284 -1.98 14.18 -7.13
N ALA A 285 -2.51 14.10 -5.91
CA ALA A 285 -1.88 14.60 -4.70
C ALA A 285 -0.88 13.59 -4.12
N PHE A 286 -1.17 12.30 -4.25
CA PHE A 286 -0.33 11.20 -3.76
C PHE A 286 -0.47 9.97 -4.63
N SER A 287 0.59 9.17 -4.73
CA SER A 287 0.56 7.79 -5.20
C SER A 287 1.64 6.95 -4.53
N CYS A 288 1.43 5.63 -4.47
CA CYS A 288 2.47 4.67 -4.13
C CYS A 288 2.27 3.36 -4.89
N ASN A 289 3.38 2.62 -5.05
CA ASN A 289 3.41 1.36 -5.79
C ASN A 289 3.82 0.21 -4.85
N CYS A 290 3.48 -1.02 -5.22
CA CYS A 290 3.90 -2.21 -4.48
C CYS A 290 5.38 -2.56 -4.72
N ILE A 291 6.09 -3.00 -3.69
CA ILE A 291 7.44 -3.58 -3.82
C ILE A 291 7.45 -4.82 -4.70
N LEU A 292 6.36 -5.59 -4.72
CA LEU A 292 6.26 -6.75 -5.61
C LEU A 292 6.16 -6.33 -7.08
N ASN A 293 5.49 -5.22 -7.39
CA ASN A 293 5.48 -4.66 -8.74
C ASN A 293 6.89 -4.20 -9.14
N TYR A 294 7.60 -3.54 -8.22
CA TYR A 294 8.98 -3.11 -8.44
C TYR A 294 9.92 -4.27 -8.78
N LEU A 295 9.84 -5.36 -8.01
CA LEU A 295 10.70 -6.53 -8.18
C LEU A 295 10.33 -7.34 -9.41
N TYR A 296 9.05 -7.69 -9.58
CA TYR A 296 8.62 -8.60 -10.63
C TYR A 296 8.52 -7.95 -12.01
N SER A 297 8.41 -6.62 -12.04
CA SER A 297 8.39 -5.84 -13.29
C SER A 297 9.71 -5.12 -13.56
N GLU A 298 10.72 -5.35 -12.71
CA GLU A 298 12.06 -4.77 -12.80
C GLU A 298 11.99 -3.25 -13.00
N LEU A 299 11.35 -2.54 -12.06
CA LEU A 299 11.07 -1.10 -12.21
C LEU A 299 12.27 -0.20 -11.95
N GLU A 300 13.42 -0.74 -11.52
CA GLU A 300 14.68 0.03 -11.40
C GLU A 300 14.99 0.75 -12.73
N GLY A 301 15.16 2.08 -12.67
CA GLY A 301 15.39 2.94 -13.83
C GLY A 301 14.18 3.16 -14.74
N LYS A 302 13.03 2.51 -14.50
CA LYS A 302 11.81 2.65 -15.32
C LYS A 302 10.87 3.69 -14.72
N LYS A 303 10.24 4.49 -15.59
CA LYS A 303 9.24 5.49 -15.20
C LYS A 303 7.83 4.89 -15.24
N THR A 304 6.97 5.42 -14.38
CA THR A 304 5.54 5.07 -14.30
C THR A 304 4.67 6.32 -14.39
N ASP A 305 5.06 7.28 -15.23
CA ASP A 305 4.38 8.56 -15.38
C ASP A 305 2.85 8.38 -15.59
N PRO A 306 2.00 9.20 -14.95
CA PRO A 306 2.33 10.34 -14.09
C PRO A 306 2.42 9.94 -12.61
N PHE A 307 2.84 8.73 -12.26
CA PHE A 307 2.95 8.32 -10.86
C PHE A 307 4.41 8.21 -10.43
N VAL A 308 4.70 8.88 -9.32
CA VAL A 308 5.98 8.86 -8.61
C VAL A 308 5.69 8.70 -7.14
N GLY A 309 6.66 8.34 -6.32
CA GLY A 309 6.45 8.19 -4.89
C GLY A 309 7.09 6.94 -4.31
N PRO A 310 6.69 6.52 -3.10
CA PRO A 310 7.28 5.37 -2.46
C PRO A 310 6.81 4.05 -3.10
N VAL A 311 7.71 3.07 -3.04
CA VAL A 311 7.47 1.68 -3.42
C VAL A 311 7.42 0.86 -2.14
N THR A 312 6.23 0.44 -1.73
CA THR A 312 5.88 0.07 -0.34
C THR A 312 5.61 -1.41 -0.17
N PHE A 313 5.54 -1.92 1.06
CA PHE A 313 5.32 -3.35 1.32
C PHE A 313 3.86 -3.80 1.19
N GLY A 314 2.97 -2.87 0.86
CA GLY A 314 1.54 -3.05 0.68
C GLY A 314 0.90 -1.68 0.55
N GLU A 315 -0.20 -1.62 -0.18
CA GLU A 315 -0.92 -0.39 -0.45
C GLU A 315 -2.22 -0.40 0.34
N ILE A 316 -2.75 0.77 0.66
CA ILE A 316 -4.03 0.87 1.37
C ILE A 316 -4.93 1.79 0.56
N ALA A 317 -6.06 1.24 0.12
CA ALA A 317 -7.20 1.98 -0.42
C ALA A 317 -8.44 1.36 0.20
N TYR A 318 -8.91 1.98 1.28
CA TYR A 318 -9.87 1.47 2.26
C TYR A 318 -9.41 0.22 3.01
N GLN A 319 -8.82 -0.78 2.35
CA GLN A 319 -8.28 -2.01 2.92
C GLN A 319 -6.85 -2.27 2.41
N LEU A 320 -6.19 -3.28 2.96
CA LEU A 320 -4.88 -3.73 2.45
C LEU A 320 -5.02 -4.26 1.02
N LEU A 321 -4.11 -3.82 0.15
CA LEU A 321 -3.93 -4.28 -1.22
C LEU A 321 -2.47 -4.68 -1.46
N ASN A 322 -2.25 -5.59 -2.40
CA ASN A 322 -0.92 -5.99 -2.85
C ASN A 322 -0.85 -5.97 -4.37
N GLN A 323 0.36 -5.78 -4.91
CA GLN A 323 0.60 -5.77 -6.36
C GLN A 323 -0.31 -4.81 -7.12
N THR A 324 -0.54 -3.62 -6.54
CA THR A 324 -1.31 -2.54 -7.13
C THR A 324 -0.48 -1.24 -7.15
N LEU A 325 -1.05 -0.23 -7.78
CA LEU A 325 -0.70 1.17 -7.53
C LEU A 325 -1.94 1.85 -7.00
N VAL A 326 -1.81 2.64 -5.94
CA VAL A 326 -2.92 3.45 -5.42
C VAL A 326 -2.55 4.92 -5.53
N TYR A 327 -3.56 5.76 -5.77
CA TYR A 327 -3.38 7.20 -5.83
C TYR A 327 -4.56 7.95 -5.23
N LEU A 328 -4.30 9.18 -4.81
CA LEU A 328 -5.27 10.14 -4.30
C LEU A 328 -5.34 11.31 -5.26
N GLU A 329 -6.53 11.59 -5.79
CA GLU A 329 -6.84 12.83 -6.47
C GLU A 329 -7.56 13.80 -5.53
N ILE A 330 -7.20 15.07 -5.62
CA ILE A 330 -7.94 16.17 -5.02
C ILE A 330 -8.53 17.01 -6.14
N MET A 331 -9.85 17.06 -6.21
CA MET A 331 -10.59 17.73 -7.28
C MET A 331 -11.42 18.89 -6.74
N ASP A 332 -11.63 19.91 -7.57
CA ASP A 332 -12.58 20.98 -7.28
C ASP A 332 -14.01 20.53 -7.64
N VAL A 333 -15.01 20.89 -6.82
CA VAL A 333 -16.43 20.52 -6.98
C VAL A 333 -17.37 21.71 -6.90
#